data_AF-A0A9D6CHF6-F1
#
_entry.id   AF-A0A9D6CHF6-F1
#
_cell.length_a   1.000
_cell.length_b   1.000
_cell.length_c   1.000
_cell.angle_alpha   90.00
_cell.angle_beta   90.00
_cell.angle_gamma   90.00
#
_symmetry.space_group_name_H-M   'P 1'
#
loop_
_entity.id
_entity.type
_entity.pdbx_description
1 polymer ?
#
loop_
_entity_poly.entity_id
_entity_poly.type
_entity_poly.pdbx_seq_one_letter_code
_entity_poly.pdbx_strand_id
1 'polypeptide(L)' 'SVRAKIRVVVKRILKAHGFPPDLQEPAVKLVLEQAETLCRDWTGE' A
#
# COMPACT_ATOMS: atom_id res chain seq x y z
N SER A 1 -1.19 -14.40 2.52
CA SER A 1 -1.35 -13.38 3.58
C SER A 1 -2.12 -12.17 3.05
N VAL A 2 -2.89 -11.49 3.90
CA VAL A 2 -3.62 -10.23 3.59
C VAL A 2 -2.69 -9.17 3.02
N ARG A 3 -1.48 -9.03 3.57
CA ARG A 3 -0.45 -8.09 3.08
C ARG A 3 -0.11 -8.31 1.60
N ALA A 4 -0.05 -9.57 1.14
CA ALA A 4 0.21 -9.87 -0.27
C ALA A 4 -0.95 -9.44 -1.19
N LYS A 5 -2.21 -9.60 -0.74
CA LYS A 5 -3.39 -9.14 -1.49
C LYS A 5 -3.40 -7.61 -1.60
N ILE A 6 -3.11 -6.89 -0.52
CA ILE A 6 -3.02 -5.43 -0.52
C ILE A 6 -1.95 -4.95 -1.51
N ARG A 7 -0.75 -5.55 -1.51
CA ARG A 7 0.32 -5.22 -2.48
C ARG A 7 -0.15 -5.32 -3.93
N VAL A 8 -0.90 -6.37 -4.28
CA VAL A 8 -1.43 -6.56 -5.63
C VAL A 8 -2.43 -5.46 -6.01
N VAL A 9 -3.34 -5.11 -5.09
CA VAL A 9 -4.34 -4.05 -5.30
C VAL A 9 -3.66 -2.69 -5.49
N VAL A 10 -2.73 -2.33 -4.61
CA VAL A 10 -2.00 -1.05 -4.70
C VAL A 10 -1.22 -0.96 -6.00
N LYS A 11 -0.48 -2.01 -6.40
CA LYS A 11 0.23 -2.05 -7.69
C LYS A 11 -0.72 -1.86 -8.88
N ARG A 12 -1.92 -2.46 -8.85
CA ARG A 12 -2.93 -2.28 -9.90
C ARG A 12 -3.41 -0.83 -10.00
N ILE A 13 -3.66 -0.19 -8.85
CA ILE A 13 -4.07 1.23 -8.79
C ILE A 13 -2.97 2.12 -9.36
N LEU A 14 -1.73 1.96 -8.90
CA LEU A 14 -0.58 2.73 -9.38
C LEU A 14 -0.41 2.60 -10.90
N LYS A 15 -0.53 1.38 -11.44
CA LYS A 15 -0.46 1.15 -12.88
C LYS A 15 -1.63 1.80 -13.64
N ALA A 16 -2.84 1.73 -13.12
CA ALA A 16 -4.03 2.32 -13.74
C ALA A 16 -3.93 3.85 -13.84
N HIS A 17 -3.22 4.50 -12.92
CA HIS A 17 -3.00 5.95 -12.91
C HIS A 17 -1.65 6.38 -13.51
N GLY A 18 -0.94 5.48 -14.21
CA GLY A 18 0.31 5.82 -14.90
C GLY A 18 1.49 6.13 -13.98
N PHE A 19 1.46 5.63 -12.75
CA PHE A 19 2.52 5.88 -11.77
C PHE A 19 3.86 5.24 -12.23
N PRO A 20 4.99 5.96 -12.12
CA PRO A 20 6.29 5.50 -12.63
C PRO A 20 6.69 4.12 -12.07
N PRO A 21 7.09 3.15 -12.91
CA PRO A 21 7.33 1.77 -12.50
C PRO A 21 8.47 1.62 -11.49
N ASP A 22 9.49 2.47 -11.60
CA ASP A 22 10.62 2.59 -10.68
C ASP A 22 10.21 3.06 -9.28
N LEU A 23 9.13 3.85 -9.17
CA LEU A 23 8.60 4.34 -7.90
C LEU A 23 7.48 3.45 -7.33
N GLN A 24 6.99 2.46 -8.06
CA GLN A 24 5.85 1.64 -7.60
C GLN A 24 6.17 0.86 -6.32
N GLU A 25 7.37 0.30 -6.21
CA GLU A 25 7.76 -0.48 -5.04
C GLU A 25 7.85 0.36 -3.75
N PRO A 26 8.54 1.52 -3.73
CA PRO A 26 8.52 2.39 -2.55
C PRO A 26 7.12 2.93 -2.24
N ALA A 27 6.31 3.24 -3.26
CA ALA A 27 4.92 3.67 -3.04
C ALA A 27 4.05 2.58 -2.38
N VAL A 28 4.20 1.32 -2.81
CA VAL A 28 3.49 0.19 -2.18
C VAL A 28 3.93 -0.02 -0.74
N LYS A 29 5.23 0.15 -0.44
CA LYS A 29 5.74 0.06 0.93
C LYS A 29 5.12 1.14 1.82
N LEU A 30 5.09 2.39 1.35
CA LEU A 30 4.51 3.51 2.08
C LEU A 30 3.03 3.29 2.40
N VAL A 31 2.24 2.81 1.44
CA VAL A 31 0.80 2.53 1.67
C VAL A 31 0.59 1.44 2.72
N LEU A 32 1.47 0.43 2.77
CA LEU A 32 1.39 -0.60 3.81
C LEU A 32 1.71 -0.04 5.20
N GLU A 33 2.75 0.79 5.31
CA GLU A 33 3.12 1.46 6.57
C GLU A 33 1.99 2.38 7.05
N GLN A 34 1.39 3.14 6.15
CA GLN A 34 0.23 3.99 6.45
C GLN A 34 -0.98 3.17 6.91
N ALA A 35 -1.26 2.04 6.26
CA ALA A 35 -2.35 1.15 6.66
C ALA A 35 -2.11 0.56 8.06
N GLU A 36 -0.88 0.18 8.40
CA GLU A 36 -0.52 -0.31 9.73
C GLU A 36 -0.69 0.78 10.80
N THR A 37 -0.31 2.02 10.51
CA THR A 37 -0.53 3.16 11.42
C THR A 37 -2.02 3.47 11.60
N LEU A 38 -2.79 3.57 10.51
CA LEU A 38 -4.23 3.81 10.58
C LEU A 38 -4.97 2.72 11.37
N CYS A 39 -4.56 1.45 11.19
CA CYS A 39 -5.15 0.35 11.94
C CYS A 39 -4.86 0.45 13.44
N ARG A 40 -3.64 0.83 13.85
CA ARG A 40 -3.29 1.05 15.26
C ARG A 40 -4.12 2.18 15.86
N ASP A 41 -4.21 3.30 15.16
CA ASP A 41 -5.00 4.45 15.61
C ASP A 41 -6.50 4.10 15.75
N TRP A 42 -7.02 3.22 14.89
CA TRP A 42 -8.41 2.76 14.94
C TRP A 42 -8.70 1.72 16.03
N THR A 43 -7.74 0.87 16.38
CA THR A 43 -7.91 -0.10 17.48
C THR A 43 -7.73 0.53 18.87
N GLY A 44 -7.26 1.78 18.92
CA GLY A 44 -7.05 2.52 20.17
C GLY A 44 -5.88 1.98 20.99
N GLU A 45 -4.92 1.33 20.34
CA GLU A 45 -3.66 0.85 20.92
C GLU A 45 -2.59 1.95 21.01
#